data_AF-A0A660VFR2-F1
#
_entry.id   AF-A0A660VFR2-F1
#
_cell.length_a   1.000
_cell.length_b   1.000
_cell.length_c   1.000
_cell.angle_alpha   90.00
_cell.angle_beta   90.00
_cell.angle_gamma   90.00
#
_symmetry.space_group_name_H-M   'P 1'
#
loop_
_entity.id
_entity.type
_entity.pdbx_description
1 polymer ?
#
loop_
_entity_poly.entity_id
_entity_poly.type
_entity_poly.pdbx_seq_one_letter_code
_entity_poly.pdbx_strand_id
1 'polypeptide(L)'
;ETDVDCGGGLCDGCLDGEMCAAGTDCEGGGCEGGLCVSCVDGVLNQDESDIDCGGVTCLGCVTGDLCGVATDCTSAICSMGTCNAPGCGDGVVNGVETDLDCGGGSCLGCSTGLMCVLPRDCEDGVCTGGTCTAPTCADGVFNGIETDIDCGGSSACGRCMDGRLCPNGPSDCISPLCTSGRCGDVRGHLVMIGHDYFATTPSADQVLGNAVLLAPETGILDVVIYDQYADRGATGEVVHVEEAITREMTAASRTVRFTRLTDSSMLAAVLTSAMDVFIIAEQESGGSAPFPTIATAWESTLRGFLGAGGVIITTNFADDGWQLVDRPMLVEIGSMVTGSGTLSVLPAASTHPLAVGVTPYTGPNGTRAYGAVMVGGAISITPIIANTSGHTVVWAALF
;
A
#
# COMPACT_ATOMS: atom_id res chain seq x y z
N GLU A 1 24.84 -75.29 -13.58
CA GLU A 1 23.38 -75.37 -13.63
C GLU A 1 22.90 -76.01 -12.35
N THR A 2 22.10 -75.25 -11.61
CA THR A 2 21.42 -75.71 -10.38
C THR A 2 19.95 -76.04 -10.66
N ASP A 3 19.41 -75.57 -11.78
CA ASP A 3 18.18 -76.07 -12.41
C ASP A 3 18.40 -76.24 -13.94
N VAL A 4 17.37 -76.68 -14.67
CA VAL A 4 17.44 -76.94 -16.12
C VAL A 4 17.75 -75.64 -16.88
N ASP A 5 18.94 -75.59 -17.50
CA ASP A 5 19.44 -74.48 -18.33
C ASP A 5 19.72 -73.16 -17.56
N CYS A 6 19.82 -73.18 -16.23
CA CYS A 6 20.14 -71.99 -15.42
C CYS A 6 20.95 -72.30 -14.13
N GLY A 7 21.60 -71.27 -13.56
CA GLY A 7 22.30 -71.32 -12.28
C GLY A 7 23.72 -71.89 -12.28
N GLY A 8 24.48 -71.64 -11.21
CA GLY A 8 25.92 -71.87 -11.13
C GLY A 8 26.76 -70.80 -11.86
N GLY A 9 28.09 -70.99 -11.94
CA GLY A 9 29.01 -69.96 -12.44
C GLY A 9 29.14 -69.79 -13.97
N LEU A 10 28.37 -70.52 -14.78
CA LEU A 10 28.52 -70.57 -16.25
C LEU A 10 27.23 -70.22 -17.02
N CYS A 11 26.07 -70.23 -16.37
CA CYS A 11 24.76 -70.05 -16.99
C CYS A 11 24.07 -68.80 -16.44
N ASP A 12 23.03 -68.33 -17.11
CA ASP A 12 22.22 -67.22 -16.62
C ASP A 12 21.51 -67.62 -15.30
N GLY A 13 21.12 -66.62 -14.50
CA GLY A 13 20.42 -66.86 -13.23
C GLY A 13 19.05 -67.51 -13.46
N CYS A 14 18.65 -68.38 -12.54
CA CYS A 14 17.35 -69.04 -12.53
C CYS A 14 16.22 -68.07 -12.09
N LEU A 15 15.02 -68.29 -12.61
CA LEU A 15 13.81 -67.54 -12.29
C LEU A 15 13.24 -67.95 -10.91
N ASP A 16 12.32 -67.15 -10.39
CA ASP A 16 11.66 -67.43 -9.11
C ASP A 16 10.92 -68.79 -9.14
N GLY A 17 11.14 -69.60 -8.12
CA GLY A 17 10.62 -70.97 -7.99
C GLY A 17 11.48 -72.07 -8.61
N GLU A 18 12.59 -71.75 -9.29
CA GLU A 18 13.56 -72.72 -9.83
C GLU A 18 14.63 -73.11 -8.79
N MET A 19 15.31 -74.25 -8.97
CA MET A 19 16.26 -74.79 -7.99
C MET A 19 17.59 -74.01 -7.92
N CYS A 20 18.06 -73.79 -6.69
CA CYS A 20 19.31 -73.09 -6.41
C CYS A 20 20.13 -73.77 -5.30
N ALA A 21 21.44 -73.55 -5.31
CA ALA A 21 22.34 -73.94 -4.23
C ALA A 21 22.90 -72.72 -3.46
N ALA A 22 22.97 -71.56 -4.12
CA ALA A 22 23.34 -70.27 -3.55
C ALA A 22 22.57 -69.14 -4.22
N GLY A 23 22.47 -67.97 -3.58
CA GLY A 23 21.78 -66.80 -4.15
C GLY A 23 22.35 -66.34 -5.50
N THR A 24 23.62 -66.62 -5.78
CA THR A 24 24.25 -66.36 -7.09
C THR A 24 23.66 -67.18 -8.24
N ASP A 25 22.90 -68.22 -7.94
CA ASP A 25 22.25 -69.05 -8.95
C ASP A 25 20.93 -68.45 -9.45
N CYS A 26 20.41 -67.41 -8.79
CA CYS A 26 19.08 -66.83 -9.02
C CYS A 26 19.19 -65.44 -9.63
N GLU A 27 18.29 -65.10 -10.56
CA GLU A 27 18.22 -63.75 -11.13
C GLU A 27 17.92 -62.69 -10.05
N GLY A 28 17.01 -63.02 -9.12
CA GLY A 28 16.66 -62.19 -7.95
C GLY A 28 17.70 -62.20 -6.81
N GLY A 29 18.74 -63.03 -6.88
CA GLY A 29 19.80 -63.09 -5.87
C GLY A 29 19.44 -63.82 -4.56
N GLY A 30 18.17 -64.20 -4.36
CA GLY A 30 17.68 -64.92 -3.19
C GLY A 30 17.57 -66.43 -3.43
N CYS A 31 18.09 -67.25 -2.50
CA CYS A 31 17.97 -68.70 -2.54
C CYS A 31 17.55 -69.22 -1.16
N GLU A 32 16.30 -69.61 -1.01
CA GLU A 32 15.71 -70.05 0.26
C GLU A 32 15.01 -71.40 0.09
N GLY A 33 15.25 -72.33 1.00
CA GLY A 33 14.67 -73.69 0.89
C GLY A 33 15.11 -74.49 -0.35
N GLY A 34 16.16 -74.04 -1.04
CA GLY A 34 16.65 -74.63 -2.30
C GLY A 34 15.92 -74.14 -3.54
N LEU A 35 15.11 -73.08 -3.43
CA LEU A 35 14.42 -72.43 -4.54
C LEU A 35 14.83 -70.96 -4.63
N CYS A 36 14.90 -70.46 -5.86
CA CYS A 36 15.08 -69.04 -6.14
C CYS A 36 13.85 -68.27 -5.70
N VAL A 37 14.09 -67.17 -5.01
CA VAL A 37 13.06 -66.29 -4.45
C VAL A 37 13.46 -64.84 -4.73
N SER A 38 12.47 -63.96 -4.84
CA SER A 38 12.67 -62.53 -5.05
C SER A 38 11.64 -61.71 -4.29
N CYS A 39 11.88 -60.42 -4.17
CA CYS A 39 10.96 -59.48 -3.52
C CYS A 39 9.67 -59.20 -4.33
N VAL A 40 9.42 -59.90 -5.44
CA VAL A 40 8.28 -59.66 -6.34
C VAL A 40 7.69 -60.98 -6.87
N ASP A 41 7.83 -62.07 -6.11
CA ASP A 41 7.44 -63.43 -6.50
C ASP A 41 6.02 -63.83 -6.05
N GLY A 42 5.32 -62.94 -5.34
CA GLY A 42 3.95 -63.10 -4.86
C GLY A 42 3.83 -63.96 -3.60
N VAL A 43 4.95 -64.27 -2.92
CA VAL A 43 4.99 -65.16 -1.76
C VAL A 43 5.77 -64.52 -0.62
N LEU A 44 5.14 -64.36 0.55
CA LEU A 44 5.80 -63.89 1.77
C LEU A 44 7.00 -64.78 2.17
N ASN A 45 8.22 -64.38 1.81
CA ASN A 45 9.45 -65.13 2.04
C ASN A 45 10.64 -64.21 2.35
N GLN A 46 11.85 -64.77 2.50
CA GLN A 46 13.06 -64.02 2.87
C GLN A 46 12.87 -63.18 4.15
N ASP A 47 13.07 -61.87 4.07
CA ASP A 47 12.89 -60.91 5.15
C ASP A 47 11.69 -59.97 4.96
N GLU A 48 10.77 -60.33 4.07
CA GLU A 48 9.53 -59.58 3.81
C GLU A 48 8.63 -59.49 5.05
N SER A 49 7.97 -58.34 5.23
CA SER A 49 6.99 -58.12 6.29
C SER A 49 5.54 -58.22 5.80
N ASP A 50 5.33 -57.98 4.50
CA ASP A 50 4.10 -58.31 3.75
C ASP A 50 4.49 -58.84 2.37
N ILE A 51 3.55 -59.44 1.64
CA ILE A 51 3.85 -60.07 0.34
C ILE A 51 4.54 -59.07 -0.60
N ASP A 52 5.76 -59.41 -1.07
CA ASP A 52 6.57 -58.63 -2.01
C ASP A 52 7.12 -57.28 -1.46
N CYS A 53 7.19 -57.11 -0.13
CA CYS A 53 7.73 -55.88 0.47
C CYS A 53 8.22 -56.01 1.92
N GLY A 54 8.99 -55.03 2.37
CA GLY A 54 9.49 -54.92 3.73
C GLY A 54 10.83 -55.63 3.95
N GLY A 55 11.35 -55.58 5.17
CA GLY A 55 12.70 -56.07 5.45
C GLY A 55 13.81 -55.12 5.02
N VAL A 56 15.04 -55.62 5.03
CA VAL A 56 16.25 -54.92 4.58
C VAL A 56 16.57 -55.16 3.11
N THR A 57 16.08 -56.27 2.53
CA THR A 57 16.38 -56.67 1.15
C THR A 57 15.40 -56.05 0.15
N CYS A 58 14.12 -55.95 0.52
CA CYS A 58 13.05 -55.52 -0.38
C CYS A 58 12.70 -54.04 -0.25
N LEU A 59 11.90 -53.54 -1.19
CA LEU A 59 11.35 -52.18 -1.10
C LEU A 59 10.36 -52.10 0.06
N GLY A 60 10.23 -50.91 0.66
CA GLY A 60 9.25 -50.70 1.71
C GLY A 60 7.81 -50.92 1.23
N CYS A 61 6.97 -51.44 2.11
CA CYS A 61 5.54 -51.65 1.94
C CYS A 61 4.76 -50.34 1.92
N VAL A 62 3.65 -50.30 1.18
CA VAL A 62 2.82 -49.10 1.05
C VAL A 62 1.85 -48.98 2.23
N THR A 63 1.14 -47.85 2.33
CA THR A 63 0.16 -47.64 3.40
C THR A 63 -0.93 -48.71 3.40
N GLY A 64 -1.14 -49.36 4.55
CA GLY A 64 -2.13 -50.41 4.77
C GLY A 64 -1.55 -51.81 4.89
N ASP A 65 -0.34 -52.03 4.36
CA ASP A 65 0.36 -53.32 4.38
C ASP A 65 0.95 -53.62 5.77
N LEU A 66 1.30 -54.88 6.01
CA LEU A 66 1.90 -55.36 7.25
C LEU A 66 3.36 -54.93 7.39
N CYS A 67 3.77 -54.66 8.63
CA CYS A 67 5.13 -54.28 8.98
C CYS A 67 5.53 -54.82 10.35
N GLY A 68 6.82 -55.13 10.51
CA GLY A 68 7.43 -55.45 11.80
C GLY A 68 8.14 -54.26 12.43
N VAL A 69 8.76 -53.41 11.60
CA VAL A 69 9.51 -52.23 12.01
C VAL A 69 9.25 -51.05 11.05
N ALA A 70 9.60 -49.84 11.51
CA ALA A 70 9.41 -48.62 10.72
C ALA A 70 10.04 -48.67 9.33
N THR A 71 11.23 -49.27 9.20
CA THR A 71 11.96 -49.38 7.93
C THR A 71 11.27 -50.27 6.90
N ASP A 72 10.32 -51.10 7.32
CA ASP A 72 9.54 -51.93 6.40
C ASP A 72 8.55 -51.10 5.58
N CYS A 73 8.24 -49.86 5.98
CA CYS A 73 7.25 -49.01 5.33
C CYS A 73 7.88 -47.91 4.48
N THR A 74 7.31 -47.59 3.31
CA THR A 74 7.75 -46.42 2.53
C THR A 74 7.58 -45.09 3.28
N SER A 75 6.61 -45.01 4.19
CA SER A 75 6.37 -43.85 5.05
C SER A 75 7.30 -43.79 6.27
N ALA A 76 8.10 -44.84 6.50
CA ALA A 76 8.87 -45.06 7.72
C ALA A 76 8.02 -45.11 9.00
N ILE A 77 6.72 -45.43 8.90
CA ILE A 77 5.80 -45.50 10.04
C ILE A 77 5.12 -46.86 10.09
N CYS A 78 5.59 -47.69 11.01
CA CYS A 78 4.94 -48.93 11.38
C CYS A 78 4.22 -48.76 12.72
N SER A 79 2.88 -48.74 12.70
CA SER A 79 2.08 -48.61 13.92
C SER A 79 1.02 -49.69 13.98
N MET A 80 0.91 -50.34 15.15
CA MET A 80 0.05 -51.50 15.35
C MET A 80 0.25 -52.64 14.32
N GLY A 81 1.46 -52.77 13.76
CA GLY A 81 1.82 -53.80 12.78
C GLY A 81 1.38 -53.50 11.34
N THR A 82 0.96 -52.26 11.05
CA THR A 82 0.59 -51.81 9.70
C THR A 82 1.27 -50.50 9.32
N CYS A 83 1.62 -50.34 8.04
CA CYS A 83 2.18 -49.12 7.50
C CYS A 83 1.13 -48.01 7.43
N ASN A 84 1.40 -46.87 8.06
CA ASN A 84 0.50 -45.71 8.03
C ASN A 84 0.88 -44.71 6.94
N ALA A 85 -0.08 -43.86 6.55
CA ALA A 85 0.18 -42.75 5.65
C ALA A 85 1.04 -41.68 6.34
N PRO A 86 1.95 -41.02 5.60
CA PRO A 86 2.72 -39.87 6.11
C PRO A 86 1.79 -38.71 6.47
N GLY A 87 2.06 -38.03 7.57
CA GLY A 87 1.31 -36.88 8.06
C GLY A 87 2.21 -35.87 8.76
N CYS A 88 1.83 -34.60 8.70
CA CYS A 88 2.60 -33.43 9.16
C CYS A 88 2.95 -33.34 10.67
N GLY A 89 2.82 -34.42 11.43
CA GLY A 89 2.93 -34.45 12.89
C GLY A 89 3.11 -35.88 13.41
N ASP A 90 3.67 -36.74 12.57
CA ASP A 90 3.86 -38.16 12.82
C ASP A 90 5.24 -38.49 13.42
N GLY A 91 6.11 -37.47 13.56
CA GLY A 91 7.43 -37.58 14.16
C GLY A 91 8.50 -38.11 13.21
N VAL A 92 8.25 -38.12 11.90
CA VAL A 92 9.17 -38.62 10.88
C VAL A 92 9.19 -37.70 9.67
N VAL A 93 10.38 -37.23 9.25
CA VAL A 93 10.53 -36.42 8.02
C VAL A 93 10.12 -37.24 6.79
N ASN A 94 8.91 -37.05 6.29
CA ASN A 94 8.37 -37.82 5.17
C ASN A 94 7.36 -37.02 4.32
N GLY A 95 6.81 -37.66 3.28
CA GLY A 95 5.76 -37.06 2.46
C GLY A 95 6.19 -35.75 1.79
N VAL A 96 5.54 -34.65 2.17
CA VAL A 96 5.81 -33.30 1.63
C VAL A 96 6.71 -32.46 2.53
N GLU A 97 7.02 -32.92 3.74
CA GLU A 97 7.75 -32.17 4.74
C GLU A 97 9.14 -31.78 4.26
N THR A 98 9.59 -30.59 4.66
CA THR A 98 10.96 -30.14 4.39
C THR A 98 11.86 -30.26 5.61
N ASP A 99 11.27 -30.32 6.80
CA ASP A 99 11.91 -30.69 8.06
C ASP A 99 10.87 -31.41 8.94
N LEU A 100 11.30 -31.93 10.09
CA LEU A 100 10.48 -32.77 10.96
C LEU A 100 9.14 -32.12 11.29
N ASP A 101 8.04 -32.73 10.82
CA ASP A 101 6.67 -32.31 11.08
C ASP A 101 6.31 -30.89 10.55
N CYS A 102 7.00 -30.39 9.51
CA CYS A 102 6.75 -29.07 8.95
C CYS A 102 7.16 -28.88 7.48
N GLY A 103 6.64 -27.81 6.87
CA GLY A 103 6.99 -27.38 5.51
C GLY A 103 6.11 -28.00 4.41
N GLY A 104 6.60 -27.99 3.17
CA GLY A 104 5.90 -28.64 2.05
C GLY A 104 4.61 -27.97 1.56
N GLY A 105 4.24 -26.82 2.14
CA GLY A 105 3.05 -26.04 1.80
C GLY A 105 1.69 -26.65 2.22
N SER A 106 1.58 -27.96 2.42
CA SER A 106 0.40 -28.59 3.01
C SER A 106 0.52 -28.83 4.51
N CYS A 107 1.73 -28.77 5.07
CA CYS A 107 1.96 -28.75 6.51
C CYS A 107 2.09 -27.30 7.01
N LEU A 108 2.13 -27.13 8.33
CA LEU A 108 2.46 -25.83 8.94
C LEU A 108 3.88 -25.43 8.54
N GLY A 109 4.12 -24.12 8.47
CA GLY A 109 5.47 -23.61 8.20
C GLY A 109 6.44 -24.07 9.28
N CYS A 110 7.70 -24.26 8.88
CA CYS A 110 8.80 -24.56 9.77
C CYS A 110 9.27 -23.29 10.49
N SER A 111 9.58 -23.43 11.77
CA SER A 111 10.16 -22.35 12.57
C SER A 111 11.59 -22.01 12.13
N THR A 112 12.11 -20.86 12.58
CA THR A 112 13.48 -20.42 12.28
C THR A 112 14.53 -21.49 12.63
N GLY A 113 15.46 -21.73 11.71
CA GLY A 113 16.58 -22.67 11.83
C GLY A 113 16.33 -24.05 11.21
N LEU A 114 15.08 -24.37 10.90
CA LEU A 114 14.69 -25.62 10.25
C LEU A 114 14.86 -25.56 8.73
N MET A 115 14.91 -26.72 8.09
CA MET A 115 15.11 -26.88 6.66
C MET A 115 13.88 -26.46 5.84
N CYS A 116 14.14 -25.85 4.69
CA CYS A 116 13.12 -25.40 3.76
C CYS A 116 13.61 -25.51 2.31
N VAL A 117 12.67 -25.63 1.37
CA VAL A 117 12.96 -25.60 -0.07
C VAL A 117 12.42 -24.33 -0.70
N LEU A 118 11.27 -23.85 -0.22
CA LEU A 118 10.56 -22.68 -0.69
C LEU A 118 10.24 -21.73 0.47
N PRO A 119 10.05 -20.43 0.20
CA PRO A 119 9.61 -19.44 1.18
C PRO A 119 8.39 -19.89 2.02
N ARG A 120 7.39 -20.48 1.35
CA ARG A 120 6.15 -20.96 1.99
C ARG A 120 6.33 -22.12 2.97
N ASP A 121 7.50 -22.75 2.97
CA ASP A 121 7.78 -23.84 3.90
C ASP A 121 8.15 -23.29 5.28
N CYS A 122 8.36 -21.99 5.43
CA CYS A 122 8.69 -21.31 6.69
C CYS A 122 7.49 -20.53 7.24
N GLU A 123 7.33 -20.47 8.57
CA GLU A 123 6.25 -19.69 9.22
C GLU A 123 6.29 -18.21 8.81
N ASP A 124 7.49 -17.62 8.80
CA ASP A 124 7.72 -16.21 8.44
C ASP A 124 7.87 -15.96 6.93
N GLY A 125 7.83 -17.02 6.11
CA GLY A 125 7.97 -16.89 4.66
C GLY A 125 9.39 -16.67 4.14
N VAL A 126 10.43 -16.85 4.97
CA VAL A 126 11.83 -16.56 4.58
C VAL A 126 12.68 -17.83 4.56
N CYS A 127 12.99 -18.33 3.35
CA CYS A 127 13.85 -19.49 3.14
C CYS A 127 15.16 -19.07 2.46
N THR A 128 16.25 -18.99 3.22
CA THR A 128 17.56 -18.57 2.71
C THR A 128 18.60 -19.65 2.97
N GLY A 129 19.32 -20.07 1.93
CA GLY A 129 20.35 -21.10 2.05
C GLY A 129 19.82 -22.48 2.41
N GLY A 130 18.53 -22.75 2.17
CA GLY A 130 17.86 -24.00 2.51
C GLY A 130 17.39 -24.09 3.98
N THR A 131 17.42 -22.97 4.71
CA THR A 131 16.95 -22.89 6.10
C THR A 131 16.03 -21.71 6.32
N CYS A 132 15.01 -21.88 7.16
CA CYS A 132 14.13 -20.82 7.59
C CYS A 132 14.92 -19.82 8.43
N THR A 133 14.88 -18.55 8.07
CA THR A 133 15.57 -17.49 8.80
C THR A 133 14.57 -16.61 9.54
N ALA A 134 15.01 -16.02 10.66
CA ALA A 134 14.20 -15.04 11.37
C ALA A 134 13.86 -13.87 10.45
N PRO A 135 12.65 -13.29 10.57
CA PRO A 135 12.24 -12.15 9.76
C PRO A 135 13.14 -10.95 10.01
N THR A 136 13.44 -10.20 8.96
CA THR A 136 14.24 -8.98 9.03
C THR A 136 13.60 -7.88 8.19
N CYS A 137 13.83 -6.62 8.56
CA CYS A 137 13.32 -5.45 7.83
C CYS A 137 14.00 -5.19 6.47
N ALA A 138 14.46 -6.24 5.79
CA ALA A 138 15.12 -6.19 4.49
C ALA A 138 15.07 -7.55 3.77
N ASP A 139 14.18 -8.47 4.17
CA ASP A 139 14.09 -9.82 3.59
C ASP A 139 13.10 -9.91 2.41
N GLY A 140 12.36 -8.83 2.12
CA GLY A 140 11.44 -8.74 1.00
C GLY A 140 10.04 -9.28 1.28
N VAL A 141 9.72 -9.64 2.53
CA VAL A 141 8.45 -10.27 2.93
C VAL A 141 7.79 -9.47 4.04
N PHE A 142 6.50 -9.15 3.89
CA PHE A 142 5.73 -8.49 4.96
C PHE A 142 5.50 -9.44 6.14
N ASN A 143 6.35 -9.38 7.16
CA ASN A 143 6.33 -10.26 8.32
C ASN A 143 6.86 -9.56 9.60
N GLY A 144 6.94 -10.29 10.70
CA GLY A 144 7.55 -9.80 11.95
C GLY A 144 6.91 -8.52 12.51
N ILE A 145 7.71 -7.46 12.62
CA ILE A 145 7.33 -6.16 13.23
C ILE A 145 7.05 -5.06 12.20
N GLU A 146 6.98 -5.42 10.93
CA GLU A 146 6.78 -4.51 9.82
C GLU A 146 5.34 -3.96 9.79
N THR A 147 5.19 -2.78 9.21
CA THR A 147 3.89 -2.15 8.94
C THR A 147 3.62 -1.98 7.44
N ASP A 148 4.66 -2.11 6.61
CA ASP A 148 4.64 -2.42 5.17
C ASP A 148 5.93 -3.20 4.84
N ILE A 149 6.05 -3.81 3.66
CA ILE A 149 7.19 -4.66 3.28
C ILE A 149 8.54 -3.96 3.58
N ASP A 150 9.37 -4.58 4.42
CA ASP A 150 10.70 -4.12 4.83
C ASP A 150 10.74 -2.79 5.60
N CYS A 151 9.64 -2.35 6.22
CA CYS A 151 9.61 -1.11 7.02
C CYS A 151 8.49 -1.07 8.07
N GLY A 152 8.61 -0.19 9.07
CA GLY A 152 7.52 0.01 10.05
C GLY A 152 7.75 0.98 11.20
N GLY A 153 8.88 1.70 11.19
CA GLY A 153 9.12 2.82 12.11
C GLY A 153 9.27 2.49 13.60
N SER A 154 9.41 1.21 13.94
CA SER A 154 9.82 0.76 15.27
C SER A 154 11.32 0.99 15.51
N SER A 155 11.81 0.83 16.75
CA SER A 155 13.26 0.96 17.03
C SER A 155 14.13 -0.11 16.35
N ALA A 156 13.52 -1.20 15.89
CA ALA A 156 14.20 -2.31 15.22
C ALA A 156 13.96 -2.32 13.69
N CYS A 157 13.05 -1.48 13.17
CA CYS A 157 12.69 -1.44 11.76
C CYS A 157 12.74 -0.01 11.22
N GLY A 158 13.39 0.18 10.07
CA GLY A 158 13.44 1.49 9.42
C GLY A 158 12.04 2.07 9.20
N ARG A 159 11.94 3.40 9.23
CA ARG A 159 10.70 4.07 8.82
C ARG A 159 10.50 3.89 7.31
N CYS A 160 9.24 3.79 6.91
CA CYS A 160 8.79 3.59 5.55
C CYS A 160 8.98 4.85 4.69
N MET A 161 9.37 4.62 3.43
CA MET A 161 9.37 5.67 2.40
C MET A 161 7.94 6.08 2.00
N ASP A 162 7.83 7.16 1.24
CA ASP A 162 6.54 7.64 0.75
C ASP A 162 5.82 6.60 -0.14
N GLY A 163 4.49 6.60 -0.10
CA GLY A 163 3.58 5.65 -0.73
C GLY A 163 3.30 4.37 0.07
N ARG A 164 4.12 4.04 1.06
CA ARG A 164 3.98 2.85 1.92
C ARG A 164 2.87 3.00 2.94
N LEU A 165 2.34 1.89 3.44
CA LEU A 165 1.31 1.87 4.48
C LEU A 165 1.85 2.41 5.81
N CYS A 166 0.96 3.06 6.57
CA CYS A 166 1.27 3.59 7.90
C CYS A 166 0.12 3.34 8.89
N PRO A 167 -0.20 2.08 9.21
CA PRO A 167 -1.29 1.74 10.12
C PRO A 167 -1.11 2.30 11.54
N ASN A 168 0.13 2.54 12.01
CA ASN A 168 0.35 3.18 13.32
C ASN A 168 0.53 4.71 13.21
N GLY A 169 0.24 5.29 12.04
CA GLY A 169 0.31 6.73 11.81
C GLY A 169 1.72 7.23 11.46
N PRO A 170 2.02 8.53 11.69
CA PRO A 170 3.27 9.16 11.27
C PRO A 170 4.56 8.55 11.83
N SER A 171 4.50 7.72 12.88
CA SER A 171 5.67 7.00 13.41
C SER A 171 6.28 6.05 12.38
N ASP A 172 5.44 5.54 11.48
CA ASP A 172 5.83 4.54 10.49
C ASP A 172 6.60 5.18 9.33
N CYS A 173 6.52 6.50 9.15
CA CYS A 173 6.95 7.18 7.94
C CYS A 173 8.26 7.98 8.12
N ILE A 174 9.15 7.92 7.12
CA ILE A 174 10.32 8.81 7.03
C ILE A 174 9.82 10.26 6.94
N SER A 175 8.82 10.49 6.08
CA SER A 175 8.07 11.74 6.06
C SER A 175 7.20 11.85 7.32
N PRO A 176 6.94 13.06 7.84
CA PRO A 176 6.10 13.23 9.02
C PRO A 176 4.60 13.04 8.73
N LEU A 177 4.24 12.52 7.55
CA LEU A 177 2.88 12.53 7.02
C LEU A 177 2.40 11.10 6.80
N CYS A 178 1.24 10.80 7.38
CA CYS A 178 0.49 9.57 7.14
C CYS A 178 -0.95 9.96 6.76
N THR A 179 -1.20 10.14 5.46
CA THR A 179 -2.50 10.59 4.94
C THR A 179 -3.19 9.42 4.26
N SER A 180 -4.46 9.18 4.61
CA SER A 180 -5.24 8.04 4.08
C SER A 180 -4.56 6.67 4.24
N GLY A 181 -3.79 6.51 5.34
CA GLY A 181 -3.06 5.26 5.64
C GLY A 181 -1.81 5.05 4.79
N ARG A 182 -1.29 6.08 4.11
CA ARG A 182 -0.02 6.03 3.37
C ARG A 182 0.96 7.14 3.75
N CYS A 183 2.24 6.80 3.80
CA CYS A 183 3.32 7.74 4.03
C CYS A 183 3.43 8.72 2.86
N GLY A 184 3.56 10.02 3.16
CA GLY A 184 4.07 11.04 2.23
C GLY A 184 3.43 11.20 0.83
N ASP A 185 2.13 10.95 0.63
CA ASP A 185 1.46 11.46 -0.58
C ASP A 185 1.23 12.98 -0.42
N VAL A 186 2.28 13.78 -0.63
CA VAL A 186 2.25 15.26 -0.54
C VAL A 186 1.80 15.81 -1.89
N ARG A 187 0.50 15.78 -2.16
CA ARG A 187 -0.06 16.39 -3.36
C ARG A 187 -0.39 17.84 -3.10
N GLY A 188 -0.03 18.70 -4.05
CA GLY A 188 -0.40 20.10 -3.99
C GLY A 188 -1.88 20.27 -4.22
N HIS A 189 -2.46 21.29 -3.61
CA HIS A 189 -3.86 21.63 -3.84
C HIS A 189 -3.97 23.07 -4.29
N LEU A 190 -4.68 23.31 -5.39
CA LEU A 190 -5.15 24.65 -5.76
C LEU A 190 -6.66 24.69 -5.61
N VAL A 191 -7.14 25.52 -4.69
CA VAL A 191 -8.57 25.67 -4.39
C VAL A 191 -9.03 27.05 -4.84
N MET A 192 -10.05 27.09 -5.70
CA MET A 192 -10.66 28.35 -6.14
C MET A 192 -12.00 28.51 -5.45
N ILE A 193 -12.18 29.64 -4.76
CA ILE A 193 -13.33 29.93 -3.91
C ILE A 193 -13.95 31.25 -4.39
N GLY A 194 -15.18 31.19 -4.90
CA GLY A 194 -15.87 32.36 -5.47
C GLY A 194 -16.70 33.16 -4.47
N HIS A 195 -16.20 33.34 -3.25
CA HIS A 195 -16.94 33.93 -2.13
C HIS A 195 -16.53 35.37 -1.83
N ASP A 196 -17.50 36.09 -1.27
CA ASP A 196 -17.30 37.38 -0.61
C ASP A 196 -16.88 37.15 0.85
N TYR A 197 -15.64 37.47 1.20
CA TYR A 197 -15.19 37.43 2.60
C TYR A 197 -15.39 38.76 3.32
N PHE A 198 -15.89 39.81 2.68
CA PHE A 198 -16.41 41.00 3.37
C PHE A 198 -17.70 40.65 4.14
N ALA A 199 -18.57 39.83 3.54
CA ALA A 199 -19.85 39.38 4.11
C ALA A 199 -19.96 37.85 4.23
N THR A 200 -19.05 37.24 5.00
CA THR A 200 -18.95 35.77 5.12
C THR A 200 -20.12 35.10 5.87
N THR A 201 -20.23 33.78 5.71
CA THR A 201 -21.17 32.90 6.41
C THR A 201 -20.43 31.72 7.03
N PRO A 202 -20.96 31.05 8.08
CA PRO A 202 -20.28 29.91 8.69
C PRO A 202 -19.88 28.80 7.70
N SER A 203 -20.73 28.50 6.71
CA SER A 203 -20.40 27.50 5.68
C SER A 203 -19.31 27.98 4.71
N ALA A 204 -19.25 29.28 4.41
CA ALA A 204 -18.17 29.85 3.59
C ALA A 204 -16.83 29.82 4.33
N ASP A 205 -16.84 30.10 5.63
CA ASP A 205 -15.68 29.99 6.49
C ASP A 205 -15.20 28.54 6.60
N GLN A 206 -16.14 27.59 6.81
CA GLN A 206 -15.83 26.16 6.86
C GLN A 206 -15.14 25.68 5.57
N VAL A 207 -15.58 26.14 4.40
CA VAL A 207 -14.94 25.80 3.12
C VAL A 207 -13.50 26.30 3.07
N LEU A 208 -13.24 27.55 3.51
CA LEU A 208 -11.90 28.11 3.58
C LEU A 208 -11.02 27.38 4.60
N GLY A 209 -11.56 27.07 5.78
CA GLY A 209 -10.88 26.29 6.80
C GLY A 209 -10.51 24.89 6.30
N ASN A 210 -11.46 24.19 5.66
CA ASN A 210 -11.21 22.90 5.04
C ASN A 210 -10.12 22.97 3.96
N ALA A 211 -10.07 24.07 3.19
CA ALA A 211 -9.03 24.28 2.19
C ALA A 211 -7.65 24.46 2.82
N VAL A 212 -7.54 25.25 3.90
CA VAL A 212 -6.29 25.38 4.67
C VAL A 212 -5.86 24.03 5.27
N LEU A 213 -6.81 23.20 5.71
CA LEU A 213 -6.54 21.87 6.26
C LEU A 213 -6.16 20.81 5.23
N LEU A 214 -6.15 21.14 3.93
CA LEU A 214 -5.49 20.29 2.93
C LEU A 214 -3.97 20.30 3.09
N ALA A 215 -3.43 21.29 3.81
CA ALA A 215 -2.02 21.40 4.05
C ALA A 215 -1.52 20.32 5.03
N PRO A 216 -0.24 19.93 4.95
CA PRO A 216 0.36 18.91 5.79
C PRO A 216 0.13 19.10 7.30
N GLU A 217 0.01 18.00 8.05
CA GLU A 217 -0.23 18.04 9.49
C GLU A 217 1.04 18.31 10.33
N THR A 218 1.84 19.33 10.00
CA THR A 218 3.10 19.63 10.69
C THR A 218 3.01 20.90 11.55
N GLY A 219 2.85 20.75 12.87
CA GLY A 219 3.04 21.86 13.81
C GLY A 219 2.16 23.08 13.54
N ILE A 220 2.79 24.27 13.49
CA ILE A 220 2.12 25.53 13.17
C ILE A 220 1.97 25.62 11.65
N LEU A 221 0.76 25.89 11.18
CA LEU A 221 0.47 26.18 9.77
C LEU A 221 0.98 27.57 9.40
N ASP A 222 1.97 27.63 8.53
CA ASP A 222 2.55 28.87 8.02
C ASP A 222 1.83 29.30 6.74
N VAL A 223 1.07 30.39 6.84
CA VAL A 223 0.17 30.88 5.79
C VAL A 223 0.68 32.22 5.27
N VAL A 224 0.92 32.30 3.96
CA VAL A 224 1.19 33.56 3.26
C VAL A 224 -0.11 34.09 2.68
N ILE A 225 -0.44 35.35 2.92
CA ILE A 225 -1.60 36.01 2.31
C ILE A 225 -1.13 37.14 1.40
N TYR A 226 -1.46 37.06 0.12
CA TYR A 226 -1.22 38.10 -0.86
C TYR A 226 -2.33 39.15 -0.87
N ASP A 227 -1.94 40.42 -0.76
CA ASP A 227 -2.88 41.51 -0.47
C ASP A 227 -2.58 42.84 -1.13
N GLN A 228 -1.69 42.83 -2.13
CA GLN A 228 -1.22 44.07 -2.77
C GLN A 228 -2.39 44.93 -3.27
N TYR A 229 -3.48 44.30 -3.72
CA TYR A 229 -4.67 44.97 -4.24
C TYR A 229 -5.97 44.62 -3.48
N ALA A 230 -5.87 44.08 -2.28
CA ALA A 230 -7.02 43.75 -1.43
C ALA A 230 -7.45 44.93 -0.52
N ASP A 231 -8.68 44.94 0.02
CA ASP A 231 -9.01 45.85 1.13
C ASP A 231 -8.28 45.38 2.40
N ARG A 232 -7.41 46.26 2.91
CA ARG A 232 -6.67 46.05 4.16
C ARG A 232 -7.24 46.88 5.30
N GLY A 233 -8.42 47.47 5.11
CA GLY A 233 -9.18 48.12 6.16
C GLY A 233 -9.44 47.18 7.33
N ALA A 234 -9.73 47.75 8.51
CA ALA A 234 -9.99 46.98 9.72
C ALA A 234 -11.23 46.05 9.62
N THR A 235 -12.06 46.25 8.61
CA THR A 235 -13.22 45.41 8.27
C THR A 235 -13.14 44.90 6.82
N GLY A 236 -11.95 44.93 6.23
CA GLY A 236 -11.70 44.49 4.86
C GLY A 236 -11.60 42.96 4.79
N GLU A 237 -11.63 42.43 3.57
CA GLU A 237 -11.72 40.98 3.31
C GLU A 237 -10.53 40.24 3.89
N VAL A 238 -9.36 40.87 3.86
CA VAL A 238 -8.12 40.35 4.44
C VAL A 238 -8.29 39.97 5.91
N VAL A 239 -8.90 40.86 6.70
CA VAL A 239 -9.05 40.67 8.14
C VAL A 239 -10.05 39.55 8.39
N HIS A 240 -11.16 39.53 7.65
CA HIS A 240 -12.15 38.48 7.77
C HIS A 240 -11.65 37.11 7.31
N VAL A 241 -10.78 37.03 6.30
CA VAL A 241 -10.09 35.79 5.89
C VAL A 241 -9.21 35.27 7.03
N GLU A 242 -8.40 36.14 7.66
CA GLU A 242 -7.56 35.76 8.80
C GLU A 242 -8.41 35.30 10.00
N GLU A 243 -9.50 36.00 10.30
CA GLU A 243 -10.44 35.65 11.37
C GLU A 243 -11.17 34.32 11.12
N ALA A 244 -11.62 34.09 9.89
CA ALA A 244 -12.25 32.84 9.47
C ALA A 244 -11.28 31.67 9.63
N ILE A 245 -10.06 31.79 9.08
CA ILE A 245 -9.04 30.75 9.20
C ILE A 245 -8.69 30.51 10.67
N THR A 246 -8.47 31.57 11.45
CA THR A 246 -8.13 31.44 12.87
C THR A 246 -9.21 30.69 13.65
N ARG A 247 -10.48 30.98 13.38
CA ARG A 247 -11.63 30.29 13.99
C ARG A 247 -11.67 28.81 13.61
N GLU A 248 -11.58 28.49 12.32
CA GLU A 248 -11.62 27.11 11.83
C GLU A 248 -10.40 26.30 12.29
N MET A 249 -9.20 26.89 12.31
CA MET A 249 -8.00 26.24 12.82
C MET A 249 -8.10 25.99 14.33
N THR A 250 -8.63 26.95 15.10
CA THR A 250 -8.88 26.75 16.54
C THR A 250 -9.86 25.61 16.78
N ALA A 251 -10.95 25.54 16.00
CA ALA A 251 -11.91 24.45 16.07
C ALA A 251 -11.27 23.08 15.73
N ALA A 252 -10.34 23.06 14.78
CA ALA A 252 -9.55 21.89 14.40
C ALA A 252 -8.36 21.59 15.34
N SER A 253 -8.18 22.34 16.44
CA SER A 253 -7.01 22.25 17.34
C SER A 253 -5.67 22.44 16.63
N ARG A 254 -5.65 23.28 15.59
CA ARG A 254 -4.47 23.69 14.82
C ARG A 254 -4.03 25.09 15.21
N THR A 255 -2.73 25.36 15.08
CA THR A 255 -2.17 26.72 15.22
C THR A 255 -1.80 27.25 13.86
N VAL A 256 -2.06 28.53 13.60
CA VAL A 256 -1.75 29.20 12.34
C VAL A 256 -0.92 30.45 12.58
N ARG A 257 0.01 30.75 11.66
CA ARG A 257 0.79 31.99 11.63
C ARG A 257 0.68 32.62 10.25
N PHE A 258 0.37 33.91 10.20
CA PHE A 258 0.20 34.64 8.96
C PHE A 258 1.44 35.47 8.60
N THR A 259 1.78 35.48 7.32
CA THR A 259 2.78 36.36 6.70
C THR A 259 2.13 37.10 5.54
N ARG A 260 2.31 38.43 5.46
CA ARG A 260 1.73 39.24 4.39
C ARG A 260 2.68 39.35 3.21
N LEU A 261 2.16 39.14 1.99
CA LEU A 261 2.82 39.46 0.73
C LEU A 261 2.15 40.68 0.11
N THR A 262 2.74 41.86 0.32
CA THR A 262 2.20 43.16 -0.12
C THR A 262 2.74 43.64 -1.46
N ASP A 263 3.71 42.91 -2.03
CA ASP A 263 4.37 43.19 -3.30
C ASP A 263 4.53 41.89 -4.09
N SER A 264 3.87 41.79 -5.23
CA SER A 264 3.90 40.61 -6.09
C SER A 264 5.28 40.22 -6.60
N SER A 265 6.22 41.17 -6.69
CA SER A 265 7.60 40.87 -7.08
C SER A 265 8.38 40.06 -6.03
N MET A 266 7.88 40.01 -4.79
CA MET A 266 8.52 39.34 -3.66
C MET A 266 8.06 37.89 -3.45
N LEU A 267 7.17 37.35 -4.30
CA LEU A 267 6.59 36.01 -4.10
C LEU A 267 7.65 34.95 -3.85
N ALA A 268 8.68 34.85 -4.70
CA ALA A 268 9.72 33.82 -4.58
C ALA A 268 10.58 33.96 -3.31
N ALA A 269 10.65 35.15 -2.72
CA ALA A 269 11.37 35.39 -1.47
C ALA A 269 10.54 35.02 -0.24
N VAL A 270 9.21 35.14 -0.33
CA VAL A 270 8.27 34.87 0.79
C VAL A 270 7.75 33.44 0.78
N LEU A 271 7.37 32.91 -0.39
CA LEU A 271 6.83 31.57 -0.57
C LEU A 271 7.96 30.53 -0.64
N THR A 272 8.63 30.35 0.50
CA THR A 272 9.71 29.37 0.68
C THR A 272 9.14 27.99 1.03
N SER A 273 10.01 26.97 1.10
CA SER A 273 9.64 25.61 1.52
C SER A 273 9.19 25.49 2.98
N ALA A 274 9.25 26.58 3.76
CA ALA A 274 8.75 26.63 5.13
C ALA A 274 7.29 27.09 5.21
N MET A 275 6.68 27.50 4.10
CA MET A 275 5.28 27.90 4.05
C MET A 275 4.43 26.69 3.66
N ASP A 276 3.23 26.60 4.20
CA ASP A 276 2.29 25.50 3.95
C ASP A 276 1.17 25.92 3.01
N VAL A 277 0.70 27.17 3.15
CA VAL A 277 -0.44 27.70 2.40
C VAL A 277 -0.13 29.07 1.82
N PHE A 278 -0.55 29.29 0.58
CA PHE A 278 -0.57 30.58 -0.08
C PHE A 278 -2.00 30.99 -0.43
N ILE A 279 -2.47 32.09 0.14
CA ILE A 279 -3.82 32.61 -0.08
C ILE A 279 -3.74 33.88 -0.89
N ILE A 280 -4.46 33.91 -1.99
CA ILE A 280 -4.74 35.09 -2.79
C ILE A 280 -6.10 35.60 -2.31
N ALA A 281 -6.06 36.57 -1.40
CA ALA A 281 -7.27 37.27 -0.97
C ALA A 281 -7.90 38.02 -2.17
N GLU A 282 -9.14 38.44 -2.05
CA GLU A 282 -9.83 39.24 -3.07
C GLU A 282 -8.98 40.46 -3.49
N GLN A 283 -8.89 40.75 -4.79
CA GLN A 283 -8.01 41.77 -5.38
C GLN A 283 -8.82 42.92 -6.01
N GLU A 284 -9.82 43.43 -5.29
CA GLU A 284 -10.81 44.39 -5.78
C GLU A 284 -10.24 45.72 -6.31
N SER A 285 -9.09 46.18 -5.80
CA SER A 285 -8.51 47.48 -6.18
C SER A 285 -7.52 47.41 -7.36
N GLY A 286 -7.20 46.21 -7.86
CA GLY A 286 -6.16 46.01 -8.87
C GLY A 286 -6.62 46.22 -10.31
N GLY A 287 -7.91 45.95 -10.58
CA GLY A 287 -8.42 45.78 -11.95
C GLY A 287 -7.74 44.62 -12.70
N SER A 288 -8.13 44.33 -13.95
CA SER A 288 -7.59 43.19 -14.72
C SER A 288 -6.24 43.42 -15.41
N ALA A 289 -5.77 44.67 -15.49
CA ALA A 289 -4.55 45.00 -16.24
C ALA A 289 -3.25 44.35 -15.69
N PRO A 290 -2.99 44.31 -14.37
CA PRO A 290 -1.72 43.79 -13.85
C PRO A 290 -1.69 42.25 -13.72
N PHE A 291 -2.82 41.58 -13.50
CA PHE A 291 -2.84 40.17 -13.09
C PHE A 291 -2.25 39.20 -14.09
N PRO A 292 -2.50 39.27 -15.41
CA PRO A 292 -1.87 38.34 -16.37
C PRO A 292 -0.34 38.42 -16.38
N THR A 293 0.22 39.62 -16.17
CA THR A 293 1.68 39.82 -16.10
C THR A 293 2.24 39.20 -14.82
N ILE A 294 1.56 39.43 -13.68
CA ILE A 294 1.94 38.84 -12.39
C ILE A 294 1.84 37.31 -12.45
N ALA A 295 0.72 36.77 -12.97
CA ALA A 295 0.48 35.34 -13.13
C ALA A 295 1.59 34.66 -13.94
N THR A 296 2.04 35.30 -15.03
CA THR A 296 3.15 34.80 -15.85
C THR A 296 4.45 34.74 -15.06
N ALA A 297 4.73 35.75 -14.21
CA ALA A 297 5.93 35.75 -13.36
C ALA A 297 5.84 34.71 -12.22
N TRP A 298 4.64 34.41 -11.74
CA TRP A 298 4.39 33.51 -10.61
C TRP A 298 4.34 32.02 -10.99
N GLU A 299 3.99 31.70 -12.24
CA GLU A 299 3.68 30.33 -12.68
C GLU A 299 4.72 29.29 -12.24
N SER A 300 6.02 29.55 -12.43
CA SER A 300 7.07 28.61 -12.03
C SER A 300 7.17 28.43 -10.52
N THR A 301 7.00 29.50 -9.74
CA THR A 301 7.07 29.45 -8.28
C THR A 301 5.86 28.72 -7.70
N LEU A 302 4.66 29.06 -8.16
CA LEU A 302 3.43 28.41 -7.71
C LEU A 302 3.39 26.93 -8.09
N ARG A 303 3.86 26.58 -9.29
CA ARG A 303 3.99 25.17 -9.69
C ARG A 303 4.98 24.42 -8.80
N GLY A 304 6.13 25.02 -8.51
CA GLY A 304 7.11 24.42 -7.60
C GLY A 304 6.55 24.22 -6.19
N PHE A 305 5.78 25.19 -5.69
CA PHE A 305 5.12 25.12 -4.39
C PHE A 305 4.05 24.01 -4.34
N LEU A 306 3.18 23.93 -5.34
CA LEU A 306 2.20 22.84 -5.46
C LEU A 306 2.88 21.47 -5.60
N GLY A 307 3.92 21.35 -6.42
CA GLY A 307 4.67 20.10 -6.57
C GLY A 307 5.44 19.67 -5.31
N ALA A 308 5.60 20.57 -4.34
CA ALA A 308 6.14 20.27 -3.02
C ALA A 308 5.04 19.98 -1.98
N GLY A 309 3.77 19.92 -2.39
CA GLY A 309 2.63 19.66 -1.51
C GLY A 309 2.00 20.90 -0.87
N GLY A 310 2.40 22.10 -1.29
CA GLY A 310 1.81 23.35 -0.81
C GLY A 310 0.36 23.53 -1.26
N VAL A 311 -0.40 24.30 -0.50
CA VAL A 311 -1.81 24.60 -0.81
C VAL A 311 -1.95 26.04 -1.27
N ILE A 312 -2.49 26.26 -2.46
CA ILE A 312 -2.85 27.59 -2.97
C ILE A 312 -4.36 27.74 -2.88
N ILE A 313 -4.83 28.87 -2.34
CA ILE A 313 -6.26 29.18 -2.22
C ILE A 313 -6.52 30.55 -2.85
N THR A 314 -7.52 30.67 -3.70
CA THR A 314 -7.99 31.96 -4.21
C THR A 314 -9.38 32.26 -3.69
N THR A 315 -9.61 33.50 -3.25
CA THR A 315 -10.94 34.00 -2.90
C THR A 315 -11.30 35.13 -3.85
N ASN A 316 -12.45 35.04 -4.51
CA ASN A 316 -12.86 36.00 -5.53
C ASN A 316 -14.34 36.36 -5.44
N PHE A 317 -14.63 37.66 -5.49
CA PHE A 317 -15.99 38.18 -5.57
C PHE A 317 -16.03 39.36 -6.53
N ALA A 318 -16.82 39.25 -7.60
CA ALA A 318 -16.96 40.28 -8.64
C ALA A 318 -15.67 40.87 -9.25
N ASP A 319 -14.49 40.33 -8.94
CA ASP A 319 -13.16 40.78 -9.37
C ASP A 319 -12.47 39.83 -10.36
N ASP A 320 -11.27 40.22 -10.79
CA ASP A 320 -10.44 39.45 -11.73
C ASP A 320 -9.22 38.79 -11.06
N GLY A 321 -9.19 38.68 -9.72
CA GLY A 321 -8.04 38.13 -9.00
C GLY A 321 -7.71 36.67 -9.37
N TRP A 322 -8.70 35.92 -9.86
CA TRP A 322 -8.56 34.57 -10.40
C TRP A 322 -7.53 34.46 -11.52
N GLN A 323 -7.27 35.55 -12.25
CA GLN A 323 -6.28 35.58 -13.33
C GLN A 323 -4.85 35.31 -12.83
N LEU A 324 -4.60 35.47 -11.53
CA LEU A 324 -3.30 35.20 -10.90
C LEU A 324 -2.92 33.71 -10.93
N VAL A 325 -3.89 32.80 -11.10
CA VAL A 325 -3.67 31.34 -11.17
C VAL A 325 -4.08 30.73 -12.52
N ASP A 326 -4.67 31.51 -13.43
CA ASP A 326 -5.05 31.08 -14.78
C ASP A 326 -3.82 30.98 -15.68
N ARG A 327 -3.17 29.81 -15.65
CA ARG A 327 -1.88 29.54 -16.31
C ARG A 327 -1.83 28.09 -16.80
N PRO A 328 -1.19 27.80 -17.97
CA PRO A 328 -1.11 26.45 -18.52
C PRO A 328 -0.51 25.41 -17.59
N MET A 329 0.46 25.78 -16.75
CA MET A 329 1.06 24.85 -15.78
C MET A 329 0.34 24.79 -14.42
N LEU A 330 -0.76 25.52 -14.28
CA LEU A 330 -1.64 25.51 -13.12
C LEU A 330 -3.03 25.01 -13.56
N VAL A 331 -3.97 25.93 -13.76
CA VAL A 331 -5.33 25.67 -14.26
C VAL A 331 -5.64 26.63 -15.41
N GLU A 332 -6.49 26.19 -16.34
CA GLU A 332 -6.99 27.05 -17.41
C GLU A 332 -8.48 27.31 -17.20
N ILE A 333 -8.89 28.57 -17.12
CA ILE A 333 -10.27 28.96 -16.82
C ILE A 333 -10.93 29.59 -18.04
N GLY A 334 -11.84 28.85 -18.68
CA GLY A 334 -12.43 29.30 -19.96
C GLY A 334 -13.56 30.33 -19.84
N SER A 335 -14.24 30.44 -18.70
CA SER A 335 -15.36 31.39 -18.54
C SER A 335 -15.67 31.71 -17.08
N MET A 336 -16.20 32.92 -16.86
CA MET A 336 -16.63 33.40 -15.54
C MET A 336 -18.05 33.93 -15.57
N VAL A 337 -18.79 33.67 -14.50
CA VAL A 337 -20.14 34.22 -14.28
C VAL A 337 -20.21 34.77 -12.88
N THR A 338 -20.74 35.99 -12.71
CA THR A 338 -21.16 36.50 -11.41
C THR A 338 -22.63 36.19 -11.17
N GLY A 339 -22.98 35.79 -9.96
CA GLY A 339 -24.37 35.59 -9.60
C GLY A 339 -24.63 35.71 -8.10
N SER A 340 -25.84 35.35 -7.72
CA SER A 340 -26.30 35.17 -6.34
C SER A 340 -27.15 33.92 -6.25
N GLY A 341 -27.28 33.34 -5.07
CA GLY A 341 -28.26 32.27 -4.84
C GLY A 341 -27.80 31.25 -3.80
N THR A 342 -28.56 30.17 -3.65
CA THR A 342 -28.19 29.08 -2.76
C THR A 342 -27.02 28.29 -3.36
N LEU A 343 -25.97 28.15 -2.56
CA LEU A 343 -24.79 27.35 -2.82
C LEU A 343 -24.89 26.05 -2.04
N SER A 344 -24.61 24.94 -2.71
CA SER A 344 -24.66 23.61 -2.10
C SER A 344 -23.55 22.73 -2.63
N VAL A 345 -23.05 21.84 -1.77
CA VAL A 345 -22.12 20.77 -2.14
C VAL A 345 -22.74 19.91 -3.23
N LEU A 346 -21.99 19.67 -4.30
CA LEU A 346 -22.39 18.77 -5.36
C LEU A 346 -22.41 17.33 -4.86
N PRO A 347 -23.40 16.50 -5.25
CA PRO A 347 -23.49 15.11 -4.77
C PRO A 347 -22.22 14.28 -4.99
N ALA A 348 -21.50 14.51 -6.10
CA ALA A 348 -20.26 13.81 -6.42
C ALA A 348 -19.07 14.22 -5.52
N ALA A 349 -19.17 15.34 -4.81
CA ALA A 349 -18.12 15.89 -3.96
C ALA A 349 -18.45 15.78 -2.46
N SER A 350 -19.53 15.07 -2.08
CA SER A 350 -20.00 15.02 -0.69
C SER A 350 -19.01 14.43 0.30
N THR A 351 -18.06 13.62 -0.18
CA THR A 351 -16.98 13.02 0.63
C THR A 351 -15.65 13.75 0.48
N HIS A 352 -15.58 14.78 -0.37
CA HIS A 352 -14.36 15.55 -0.57
C HIS A 352 -14.03 16.33 0.71
N PRO A 353 -12.75 16.45 1.13
CA PRO A 353 -12.38 17.17 2.35
C PRO A 353 -12.96 18.59 2.44
N LEU A 354 -12.96 19.33 1.32
CA LEU A 354 -13.59 20.65 1.23
C LEU A 354 -15.09 20.70 1.56
N ALA A 355 -15.82 19.59 1.42
CA ALA A 355 -17.26 19.51 1.65
C ALA A 355 -17.65 19.14 3.09
N VAL A 356 -16.69 18.72 3.91
CA VAL A 356 -16.97 18.22 5.27
C VAL A 356 -17.56 19.35 6.13
N GLY A 357 -18.71 19.09 6.75
CA GLY A 357 -19.40 20.06 7.61
C GLY A 357 -20.11 21.20 6.89
N VAL A 358 -20.01 21.28 5.55
CA VAL A 358 -20.60 22.38 4.77
C VAL A 358 -22.09 22.12 4.55
N THR A 359 -22.93 22.98 5.12
CA THR A 359 -24.39 22.99 4.88
C THR A 359 -24.77 24.05 3.85
N PRO A 360 -25.87 23.92 3.09
CA PRO A 360 -26.26 24.91 2.07
C PRO A 360 -26.36 26.33 2.63
N TYR A 361 -25.86 27.31 1.87
CA TYR A 361 -25.76 28.71 2.30
C TYR A 361 -26.00 29.66 1.12
N THR A 362 -26.14 30.95 1.39
CA THR A 362 -26.42 31.95 0.36
C THR A 362 -25.13 32.61 -0.10
N GLY A 363 -24.88 32.56 -1.41
CA GLY A 363 -23.88 33.41 -2.07
C GLY A 363 -24.48 34.78 -2.41
N PRO A 364 -23.91 35.89 -1.92
CA PRO A 364 -24.37 37.24 -2.25
C PRO A 364 -24.18 37.57 -3.74
N ASN A 365 -24.83 38.63 -4.22
CA ASN A 365 -24.70 39.08 -5.61
C ASN A 365 -23.27 39.55 -5.89
N GLY A 366 -22.58 38.83 -6.76
CA GLY A 366 -21.16 39.01 -7.06
C GLY A 366 -20.34 37.74 -6.83
N THR A 367 -20.95 36.71 -6.21
CA THR A 367 -20.37 35.36 -6.07
C THR A 367 -19.82 34.90 -7.42
N ARG A 368 -18.55 34.56 -7.46
CA ARG A 368 -17.85 34.17 -8.68
C ARG A 368 -18.07 32.69 -8.95
N ALA A 369 -18.51 32.36 -10.14
CA ALA A 369 -18.55 30.98 -10.61
C ALA A 369 -17.61 30.80 -11.81
N TYR A 370 -16.96 29.65 -11.83
CA TYR A 370 -15.91 29.28 -12.77
C TYR A 370 -16.45 28.19 -13.70
N GLY A 371 -16.36 28.43 -15.01
CA GLY A 371 -16.81 27.51 -16.04
C GLY A 371 -15.68 27.15 -17.00
N ALA A 372 -15.81 25.99 -17.65
CA ALA A 372 -14.80 25.46 -18.57
C ALA A 372 -13.39 25.41 -17.93
N VAL A 373 -13.33 25.03 -16.65
CA VAL A 373 -12.04 24.85 -15.97
C VAL A 373 -11.42 23.55 -16.43
N MET A 374 -10.22 23.64 -16.99
CA MET A 374 -9.47 22.50 -17.52
C MET A 374 -8.23 22.22 -16.68
N VAL A 375 -7.81 20.96 -16.74
CA VAL A 375 -6.55 20.51 -16.18
C VAL A 375 -5.42 21.12 -17.01
N GLY A 376 -4.72 22.11 -16.45
CA GLY A 376 -3.46 22.60 -16.99
C GLY A 376 -2.31 21.71 -16.55
N GLY A 377 -1.72 22.01 -15.39
CA GLY A 377 -0.63 21.23 -14.78
C GLY A 377 -1.06 20.29 -13.65
N ALA A 378 -2.36 20.22 -13.36
CA ALA A 378 -2.92 19.37 -12.30
C ALA A 378 -3.03 17.89 -12.74
N ILE A 379 -3.18 16.98 -11.79
CA ILE A 379 -3.54 15.57 -12.01
C ILE A 379 -5.05 15.44 -12.24
N SER A 380 -5.85 16.19 -11.48
CA SER A 380 -7.31 16.15 -11.56
C SER A 380 -7.93 17.44 -11.09
N ILE A 381 -9.15 17.72 -11.55
CA ILE A 381 -9.95 18.85 -11.08
C ILE A 381 -11.37 18.40 -10.72
N THR A 382 -11.86 18.86 -9.57
CA THR A 382 -13.13 18.43 -8.99
C THR A 382 -13.99 19.64 -8.67
N PRO A 383 -15.22 19.74 -9.21
CA PRO A 383 -16.18 20.75 -8.80
C PRO A 383 -16.78 20.37 -7.44
N ILE A 384 -16.79 21.29 -6.48
CA ILE A 384 -17.20 21.00 -5.09
C ILE A 384 -18.55 21.61 -4.77
N ILE A 385 -18.72 22.91 -5.01
CA ILE A 385 -19.93 23.67 -4.65
C ILE A 385 -20.44 24.39 -5.88
N ALA A 386 -21.73 24.32 -6.13
CA ALA A 386 -22.40 25.03 -7.23
C ALA A 386 -23.64 25.78 -6.75
N ASN A 387 -24.03 26.78 -7.53
CA ASN A 387 -25.30 27.46 -7.35
C ASN A 387 -26.49 26.67 -7.96
N THR A 388 -27.71 27.12 -7.69
CA THR A 388 -28.94 26.51 -8.22
C THR A 388 -29.06 26.48 -9.74
N SER A 389 -28.27 27.31 -10.44
CA SER A 389 -28.20 27.32 -11.91
C SER A 389 -27.12 26.37 -12.46
N GLY A 390 -26.43 25.61 -11.59
CA GLY A 390 -25.41 24.65 -11.96
C GLY A 390 -24.03 25.24 -12.22
N HIS A 391 -23.80 26.53 -11.92
CA HIS A 391 -22.48 27.13 -12.03
C HIS A 391 -21.64 26.83 -10.78
N THR A 392 -20.47 26.23 -10.97
CA THR A 392 -19.57 25.85 -9.87
C THR A 392 -18.80 27.06 -9.33
N VAL A 393 -18.91 27.27 -8.03
CA VAL A 393 -18.31 28.38 -7.26
C VAL A 393 -17.03 27.94 -6.53
N VAL A 394 -16.94 26.65 -6.17
CA VAL A 394 -15.73 26.10 -5.54
C VAL A 394 -15.19 24.93 -6.34
N TRP A 395 -13.91 25.01 -6.68
CA TRP A 395 -13.16 23.97 -7.38
C TRP A 395 -11.92 23.58 -6.59
N ALA A 396 -11.55 22.31 -6.65
CA ALA A 396 -10.26 21.81 -6.18
C ALA A 396 -9.49 21.16 -7.33
N ALA A 397 -8.25 21.59 -7.54
CA ALA A 397 -7.29 20.95 -8.41
C ALA A 397 -6.21 20.27 -7.57
N LEU A 398 -5.90 19.03 -7.89
CA LEU A 398 -4.89 18.19 -7.24
C LEU A 398 -3.63 18.18 -8.12
N PHE A 399 -2.46 18.46 -7.56
CA PHE A 399 -1.18 18.57 -8.27
C PHE A 399 -0.19 17.49 -7.85
#